data_AF-A0A7K7ATD4-F1
#
_entry.id   AF-A0A7K7ATD4-F1
#
_cell.length_a   1.000
_cell.length_b   1.000
_cell.length_c   1.000
_cell.angle_alpha   90.00
_cell.angle_beta   90.00
_cell.angle_gamma   90.00
#
_symmetry.space_group_name_H-M   'P 1'
#
loop_
_entity.id
_entity.type
_entity.pdbx_description
1 polymer ?
#
loop_
_entity_poly.entity_id
_entity_poly.type
_entity_poly.pdbx_seq_one_letter_code
_entity_poly.pdbx_strand_id
1 'polypeptide(L)'
;EAELLREIRIQMRAKDLLESSVAPIDPDNCRREPRSRTASRTKQERLGFLQDKSFSFKPRINPTVPDFEGLYRAFQRDAIRRCETKEATRTKPFKLRTSNLRCRQRQANERTQVRHRRGAQLSKVSMQKSHSLTGLSSLSSNTLPVHITDATRKRESAIRYSQDNKKERDKEGNNWLEKHKKKCQALHKSVNSRAKALDPHRSLKEAQKEKAKQNWRNITERTKEYRKELEEMQLRVKNRPYLFEQVTK
;
A
#
# COMPACT_ATOMS: atom_id res chain seq x y z
N GLU A 1 -41.45 -3.76 53.56
CA GLU A 1 -41.00 -5.17 53.73
C GLU A 1 -40.65 -5.87 52.41
N ALA A 2 -41.48 -5.79 51.37
CA ALA A 2 -41.22 -6.46 50.08
C ALA A 2 -39.95 -5.97 49.34
N GLU A 3 -39.62 -4.67 49.44
CA GLU A 3 -38.42 -4.11 48.82
C GLU A 3 -37.13 -4.59 49.48
N LEU A 4 -37.13 -4.71 50.81
CA LEU A 4 -36.01 -5.26 51.58
C LEU A 4 -35.70 -6.70 51.16
N LEU A 5 -36.73 -7.53 51.02
CA LEU A 5 -36.59 -8.92 50.57
C LEU A 5 -36.07 -9.01 49.12
N ARG A 6 -36.43 -8.03 48.27
CA ARG A 6 -35.91 -7.93 46.90
C ARG A 6 -34.43 -7.57 46.89
N GLU A 7 -34.00 -6.61 47.71
CA GLU A 7 -32.59 -6.25 47.85
C GLU A 7 -31.75 -7.41 48.37
N ILE A 8 -32.21 -8.10 49.41
CA ILE A 8 -31.53 -9.28 49.98
C ILE A 8 -31.34 -10.35 48.90
N ARG A 9 -32.35 -10.63 48.07
CA ARG A 9 -32.26 -11.59 46.96
C ARG A 9 -31.32 -11.14 45.84
N ILE A 10 -31.17 -9.83 45.62
CA ILE A 10 -30.22 -9.29 44.63
C ILE A 10 -28.79 -9.44 45.17
N GLN A 11 -28.56 -9.08 46.44
CA GLN A 11 -27.26 -9.21 47.08
C GLN A 11 -26.81 -10.67 47.17
N MET A 12 -27.72 -11.59 47.52
CA MET A 12 -27.44 -13.02 47.52
C MET A 12 -27.02 -13.51 46.13
N ARG A 13 -27.80 -13.19 45.08
CA ARG A 13 -27.45 -13.58 43.71
C ARG A 13 -26.12 -12.99 43.24
N ALA A 14 -25.80 -11.75 43.66
CA ALA A 14 -24.53 -11.13 43.31
C ALA A 14 -23.34 -11.83 43.98
N LYS A 15 -23.48 -12.26 45.24
CA LYS A 15 -22.43 -13.01 45.95
C LYS A 15 -22.21 -14.39 45.34
N ASP A 16 -23.28 -15.15 45.06
CA ASP A 16 -23.19 -16.48 44.44
C ASP A 16 -22.52 -16.42 43.06
N LEU A 17 -22.82 -15.39 42.27
CA LEU A 17 -22.19 -15.17 40.96
C LEU A 17 -20.69 -14.86 41.10
N LEU A 18 -20.30 -14.03 42.08
CA LEU A 18 -18.89 -13.72 42.33
C LEU A 18 -18.12 -14.97 42.76
N GLU A 19 -18.68 -15.75 43.69
CA GLU A 19 -18.05 -16.96 44.22
C GLU A 19 -17.91 -18.05 43.14
N SER A 20 -18.95 -18.27 42.34
CA SER A 20 -18.91 -19.22 41.22
C SER A 20 -18.06 -18.79 40.02
N SER A 21 -17.69 -17.51 39.94
CA SER A 21 -16.79 -16.97 38.90
C SER A 21 -15.35 -16.78 39.36
N VAL A 22 -15.03 -17.15 40.61
CA VAL A 22 -13.63 -17.18 41.08
C VAL A 22 -12.89 -18.28 40.32
N ALA A 23 -12.01 -17.86 39.41
CA ALA A 23 -11.04 -18.76 38.82
C ALA A 23 -10.04 -19.22 39.92
N PRO A 24 -9.51 -20.46 39.86
CA PRO A 24 -8.49 -20.94 40.78
C PRO A 24 -7.16 -20.24 40.48
N ILE A 25 -7.07 -18.98 40.90
CA ILE A 25 -5.88 -18.14 40.76
C ILE A 25 -5.64 -17.59 42.15
N ASP A 26 -4.60 -18.09 42.81
CA ASP A 26 -4.15 -17.57 44.09
C ASP A 26 -3.87 -16.06 43.98
N PRO A 27 -4.58 -15.20 44.72
CA PRO A 27 -4.37 -13.76 44.68
C PRO A 27 -2.99 -13.36 45.22
N ASP A 28 -2.37 -14.20 46.08
CA ASP A 28 -1.03 -13.98 46.62
C ASP A 28 0.08 -14.13 45.57
N ASN A 29 -0.18 -14.84 44.47
CA ASN A 29 0.75 -14.97 43.34
C ASN A 29 0.76 -13.75 42.41
N CYS A 30 -0.04 -12.71 42.68
CA CYS A 30 -0.05 -11.46 41.90
C CYS A 30 1.12 -10.52 42.24
N ARG A 31 1.90 -10.81 43.28
CA ARG A 31 3.15 -10.09 43.59
C ARG A 31 4.32 -10.64 42.76
N ARG A 32 4.12 -10.81 41.45
CA ARG A 32 5.23 -11.20 40.56
C ARG A 32 6.23 -10.06 40.53
N GLU A 33 7.43 -10.34 41.02
CA GLU A 33 8.55 -9.42 41.05
C GLU A 33 8.74 -8.78 39.67
N PRO A 34 8.83 -7.43 39.55
CA PRO A 34 8.84 -6.73 38.26
C PRO A 34 9.91 -7.21 37.27
N ARG A 35 10.96 -7.84 37.80
CA ARG A 35 12.10 -8.39 37.04
C ARG A 35 11.81 -9.72 36.33
N SER A 36 10.74 -10.42 36.69
CA SER A 36 10.38 -11.74 36.13
C SER A 36 9.75 -11.65 34.73
N ARG A 37 9.35 -10.46 34.29
CA ARG A 37 8.75 -10.27 32.96
C ARG A 37 9.84 -10.30 31.89
N THR A 38 9.89 -11.38 31.10
CA THR A 38 10.83 -11.60 29.97
C THR A 38 10.88 -10.43 28.98
N ALA A 39 9.77 -9.73 28.79
CA ALA A 39 9.71 -8.50 27.98
C ALA A 39 10.53 -7.33 28.55
N SER A 40 10.66 -7.24 29.88
CA SER A 40 11.51 -6.23 30.54
C SER A 40 12.99 -6.61 30.45
N ARG A 41 13.32 -7.90 30.59
CA ARG A 41 14.70 -8.41 30.47
C ARG A 41 15.26 -8.18 29.06
N THR A 42 14.49 -8.54 28.03
CA THR A 42 14.89 -8.31 26.63
C THR A 42 15.01 -6.82 26.30
N LYS A 43 14.15 -5.95 26.86
CA LYS A 43 14.29 -4.49 26.69
C LYS A 43 15.56 -3.97 27.36
N GLN A 44 15.89 -4.45 28.55
CA GLN A 44 17.07 -4.02 29.30
C GLN A 44 18.36 -4.56 28.67
N GLU A 45 18.41 -5.80 28.19
CA GLU A 45 19.54 -6.32 27.43
C GLU A 45 19.73 -5.57 26.11
N ARG A 46 18.64 -5.28 25.39
CA ARG A 46 18.70 -4.52 24.13
C ARG A 46 18.99 -3.05 24.31
N LEU A 47 18.73 -2.44 25.46
CA LEU A 47 19.05 -1.03 25.71
C LEU A 47 20.24 -0.87 26.69
N GLY A 48 20.81 -1.99 27.16
CA GLY A 48 21.92 -1.99 28.11
C GLY A 48 23.15 -1.31 27.54
N PHE A 49 23.36 -1.44 26.22
CA PHE A 49 24.42 -0.70 25.53
C PHE A 49 24.28 0.81 25.72
N LEU A 50 23.06 1.38 25.74
CA LEU A 50 22.86 2.83 25.92
C LEU A 50 23.15 3.32 27.35
N GLN A 51 23.11 2.43 28.35
CA GLN A 51 23.42 2.79 29.74
C GLN A 51 24.93 2.89 30.00
N ASP A 52 25.74 2.19 29.20
CA ASP A 52 27.20 2.30 29.25
C ASP A 52 27.64 3.65 28.67
N LYS A 53 27.98 4.59 29.56
CA LYS A 53 28.50 5.92 29.20
C LYS A 53 29.87 5.88 28.51
N SER A 54 30.47 4.70 28.33
CA SER A 54 31.79 4.48 27.76
C SER A 54 31.73 4.04 26.29
N PHE A 55 31.10 4.85 25.43
CA PHE A 55 31.22 4.67 23.98
C PHE A 55 32.48 5.35 23.46
N SER A 56 33.33 4.60 22.76
CA SER A 56 34.48 5.13 22.03
C SER A 56 34.06 6.01 20.83
N PHE A 57 32.90 5.72 20.24
CA PHE A 57 32.38 6.44 19.09
C PHE A 57 31.58 7.67 19.52
N LYS A 58 32.17 8.85 19.29
CA LYS A 58 31.50 10.14 19.42
C LYS A 58 31.28 10.72 18.02
N PRO A 59 30.09 10.54 17.40
CA PRO A 59 29.85 11.10 16.08
C PRO A 59 30.00 12.62 16.17
N ARG A 60 30.73 13.19 15.20
CA ARG A 60 30.89 14.64 15.08
C ARG A 60 29.60 15.20 14.48
N ILE A 61 28.58 15.35 15.34
CA ILE A 61 27.32 16.00 14.98
C ILE A 61 27.61 17.49 14.91
N ASN A 62 27.47 18.10 13.73
CA ASN A 62 27.54 19.55 13.59
C ASN A 62 26.28 20.13 14.25
N PRO A 63 26.38 20.83 15.40
CA PRO A 63 25.20 21.33 16.10
C PRO A 63 24.64 22.59 15.44
N THR A 64 25.45 23.26 14.63
CA THR A 64 25.13 24.52 13.95
C THR A 64 24.77 24.25 12.51
N VAL A 65 23.62 24.79 12.10
CA VAL A 65 23.19 24.80 10.70
C VAL A 65 24.14 25.70 9.90
N PRO A 66 24.81 25.20 8.84
CA PRO A 66 25.66 26.03 8.00
C PRO A 66 24.88 27.15 7.31
N ASP A 67 25.54 28.28 7.05
CA ASP A 67 24.96 29.36 6.25
C ASP A 67 24.89 28.95 4.78
N PHE A 68 23.72 28.47 4.37
CA PHE A 68 23.46 28.02 3.01
C PHE A 68 23.50 29.16 1.99
N GLU A 69 23.16 30.38 2.38
CA GLU A 69 23.19 31.53 1.47
C GLU A 69 24.64 31.90 1.18
N GLY A 70 25.49 32.00 2.20
CA GLY A 70 26.92 32.23 2.05
C GLY A 70 27.61 31.17 1.19
N LEU A 71 27.28 29.89 1.42
CA LEU A 71 27.76 28.75 0.62
C LEU A 71 27.32 28.84 -0.84
N TYR A 72 26.05 29.19 -1.09
CA TYR A 72 25.51 29.35 -2.45
C TYR A 72 26.23 30.48 -3.20
N ARG A 73 26.46 31.62 -2.55
CA ARG A 73 27.21 32.74 -3.14
C ARG A 73 28.67 32.41 -3.39
N ALA A 74 29.30 31.62 -2.53
CA ALA A 74 30.66 31.14 -2.76
C ALA A 74 30.72 30.19 -3.96
N PHE A 75 29.77 29.26 -4.06
CA PHE A 75 29.66 28.34 -5.19
C PHE A 75 29.47 29.06 -6.53
N GLN A 76 28.57 30.06 -6.57
CA GLN A 76 28.37 30.87 -7.77
C GLN A 76 29.66 31.58 -8.21
N ARG A 77 30.38 32.20 -7.26
CA ARG A 77 31.66 32.86 -7.53
C ARG A 77 32.70 31.89 -8.07
N ASP A 78 32.78 30.68 -7.53
CA ASP A 78 33.68 29.64 -8.03
C ASP A 78 33.29 29.12 -9.41
N ALA A 79 32.00 28.96 -9.69
CA ALA A 79 31.52 28.56 -11.00
C ALA A 79 31.90 29.59 -12.07
N ILE A 80 31.72 30.89 -11.76
CA ILE A 80 32.12 32.00 -12.63
C ILE A 80 33.64 31.97 -12.87
N ARG A 81 34.45 31.88 -11.80
CA ARG A 81 35.92 31.79 -11.92
C ARG A 81 36.38 30.61 -12.78
N ARG A 82 35.75 29.44 -12.63
CA ARG A 82 36.05 28.23 -13.42
C ARG A 82 35.57 28.33 -14.87
N CYS A 83 34.53 29.11 -15.14
CA CYS A 83 34.08 29.41 -16.50
C CYS A 83 35.04 30.38 -17.19
N GLU A 84 35.55 31.38 -16.46
CA GLU A 84 36.52 32.37 -16.98
C GLU A 84 37.89 31.75 -17.28
N THR A 85 38.35 30.78 -16.47
CA THR A 85 39.64 30.11 -16.69
C THR A 85 39.63 29.03 -17.77
N LYS A 86 38.45 28.60 -18.24
CA LYS A 86 38.37 27.75 -19.43
C LYS A 86 38.39 28.65 -20.64
N GLU A 87 39.60 28.95 -21.14
CA GLU A 87 39.74 29.44 -22.51
C GLU A 87 38.98 28.45 -23.40
N ALA A 88 37.85 28.90 -23.97
CA ALA A 88 37.11 28.11 -24.92
C ALA A 88 38.12 27.74 -26.01
N THR A 89 38.41 26.44 -26.14
CA THR A 89 39.29 25.91 -27.18
C THR A 89 38.96 26.67 -28.44
N ARG A 90 39.94 27.38 -29.03
CA ARG A 90 39.79 28.32 -30.16
C ARG A 90 39.18 27.61 -31.37
N THR A 91 37.89 27.35 -31.29
CA THR A 91 37.12 26.67 -32.30
C THR A 91 36.49 27.81 -33.08
N LYS A 92 37.06 28.10 -34.26
CA LYS A 92 36.44 29.06 -35.17
C LYS A 92 35.00 28.61 -35.42
N PRO A 93 34.00 29.51 -35.42
CA PRO A 93 32.63 29.11 -35.71
C PRO A 93 32.58 28.51 -37.12
N PHE A 94 32.39 27.20 -37.22
CA PHE A 94 32.20 26.51 -38.49
C PHE A 94 30.72 26.15 -38.64
N LYS A 95 30.20 26.28 -39.86
CA LYS A 95 28.83 25.88 -40.17
C LYS A 95 28.78 24.36 -40.34
N LEU A 96 28.32 23.65 -39.32
CA LEU A 96 28.08 22.22 -39.40
C LEU A 96 26.82 21.97 -40.25
N ARG A 97 26.94 21.27 -41.39
CA ARG A 97 25.80 20.90 -42.25
C ARG A 97 25.02 19.73 -41.62
N THR A 98 24.26 20.01 -40.56
CA THR A 98 23.40 19.03 -39.89
C THR A 98 22.02 18.88 -40.54
N SER A 99 21.73 19.60 -41.64
CA SER A 99 20.42 19.61 -42.31
C SER A 99 19.92 18.24 -42.79
N ASN A 100 20.81 17.24 -42.92
CA ASN A 100 20.47 15.90 -43.38
C ASN A 100 20.43 14.87 -42.25
N LEU A 101 20.72 15.27 -41.00
CA LEU A 101 20.57 14.39 -39.85
C LEU A 101 19.09 14.32 -39.50
N ARG A 102 18.40 13.29 -40.00
CA ARG A 102 17.09 12.93 -39.46
C ARG A 102 17.26 12.65 -37.97
N CYS A 103 16.83 13.59 -37.13
CA CYS A 103 16.64 13.34 -35.71
C CYS A 103 15.79 12.07 -35.61
N ARG A 104 16.39 10.98 -35.11
CA ARG A 104 15.64 9.82 -34.65
C ARG A 104 14.94 10.26 -33.37
N GLN A 105 13.88 11.04 -33.53
CA GLN A 105 12.96 11.36 -32.46
C GLN A 105 12.45 10.01 -31.97
N ARG A 106 12.98 9.58 -30.82
CA ARG A 106 12.39 8.50 -30.04
C ARG A 106 10.94 8.91 -29.86
N GLN A 107 10.05 8.24 -30.59
CA GLN A 107 8.62 8.44 -30.44
C GLN A 107 8.26 7.97 -29.04
N ALA A 108 8.23 8.92 -28.11
CA ALA A 108 7.45 8.81 -26.90
C ALA A 108 5.98 8.88 -27.36
N ASN A 109 5.44 7.68 -27.62
CA ASN A 109 4.06 7.26 -27.42
C ASN A 109 2.96 8.34 -27.53
N GLU A 110 2.15 8.31 -28.59
CA GLU A 110 0.73 8.67 -28.50
C GLU A 110 -0.06 8.34 -29.79
N ARG A 111 -1.25 7.75 -29.57
CA ARG A 111 -2.45 7.67 -30.45
C ARG A 111 -2.60 6.40 -31.29
N THR A 112 -3.38 5.45 -30.79
CA THR A 112 -4.83 5.29 -31.01
C THR A 112 -5.22 4.96 -32.46
N GLN A 113 -6.02 3.91 -32.54
CA GLN A 113 -6.56 3.25 -33.73
C GLN A 113 -7.29 4.21 -34.67
N VAL A 114 -7.05 4.13 -35.98
CA VAL A 114 -8.08 4.07 -37.04
C VAL A 114 -7.51 3.32 -38.25
N ARG A 115 -8.27 2.30 -38.71
CA ARG A 115 -8.08 1.53 -39.94
C ARG A 115 -8.20 2.42 -41.19
N HIS A 116 -7.35 2.22 -42.20
CA HIS A 116 -7.70 1.63 -43.50
C HIS A 116 -6.64 1.90 -44.61
N ARG A 117 -6.13 0.79 -45.17
CA ARG A 117 -5.86 0.52 -46.61
C ARG A 117 -5.13 1.61 -47.42
N ARG A 118 -3.93 1.38 -47.96
CA ARG A 118 -3.65 0.55 -49.15
C ARG A 118 -2.15 0.67 -49.49
N GLY A 119 -1.55 -0.43 -49.98
CA GLY A 119 -0.36 -0.35 -50.84
C GLY A 119 0.81 -1.26 -50.44
N ALA A 120 1.24 -2.07 -51.41
CA ALA A 120 2.49 -2.83 -51.48
C ALA A 120 2.60 -4.11 -50.62
N GLN A 121 1.97 -5.14 -51.18
CA GLN A 121 2.28 -6.54 -51.01
C GLN A 121 3.74 -6.80 -51.41
N LEU A 122 4.62 -7.00 -50.43
CA LEU A 122 5.94 -7.59 -50.64
C LEU A 122 6.02 -8.91 -49.88
N SER A 123 6.55 -9.88 -50.60
CA SER A 123 6.59 -11.32 -50.33
C SER A 123 7.08 -11.66 -48.92
N LYS A 124 6.33 -12.54 -48.25
CA LYS A 124 6.76 -13.22 -47.02
C LYS A 124 7.77 -14.29 -47.38
N VAL A 125 9.05 -13.94 -47.41
CA VAL A 125 10.12 -14.90 -47.10
C VAL A 125 10.55 -14.61 -45.68
N SER A 126 9.94 -15.31 -44.74
CA SER A 126 10.38 -15.33 -43.34
C SER A 126 11.69 -16.10 -43.27
N MET A 127 12.81 -15.46 -43.61
CA MET A 127 14.11 -15.93 -43.15
C MET A 127 14.14 -15.75 -41.64
N GLN A 128 13.99 -16.86 -40.92
CA GLN A 128 14.29 -16.98 -39.50
C GLN A 128 15.76 -16.57 -39.31
N LYS A 129 15.96 -15.28 -39.00
CA LYS A 129 17.29 -14.73 -38.72
C LYS A 129 17.67 -15.22 -37.32
N SER A 130 18.57 -16.18 -37.27
CA SER A 130 19.10 -16.77 -36.05
C SER A 130 19.57 -15.68 -35.07
N HIS A 131 18.94 -15.64 -33.90
CA HIS A 131 19.08 -14.59 -32.88
C HIS A 131 20.34 -14.71 -32.01
N SER A 132 21.46 -15.25 -32.50
CA SER A 132 22.67 -15.42 -31.69
C SER A 132 23.69 -14.29 -31.79
N LEU A 133 23.42 -13.21 -32.53
CA LEU A 133 24.41 -12.17 -32.83
C LEU A 133 23.90 -10.75 -32.51
N THR A 134 23.53 -10.50 -31.25
CA THR A 134 23.10 -9.16 -30.80
C THR A 134 24.23 -8.12 -30.90
N GLY A 135 25.50 -8.55 -30.97
CA GLY A 135 26.67 -7.69 -31.18
C GLY A 135 26.96 -7.29 -32.63
N LEU A 136 26.37 -7.94 -33.63
CA LEU A 136 26.65 -7.64 -35.05
C LEU A 136 25.61 -6.71 -35.71
N SER A 137 24.55 -6.34 -34.99
CA SER A 137 23.52 -5.41 -35.51
C SER A 137 24.06 -3.99 -35.75
N SER A 138 25.28 -3.69 -35.29
CA SER A 138 25.98 -2.43 -35.51
C SER A 138 27.04 -2.49 -36.62
N LEU A 139 27.24 -3.65 -37.28
CA LEU A 139 28.21 -3.77 -38.36
C LEU A 139 27.55 -3.46 -39.70
N SER A 140 28.30 -2.75 -40.55
CA SER A 140 27.90 -2.43 -41.93
C SER A 140 27.56 -3.71 -42.71
N SER A 141 26.56 -3.63 -43.60
CA SER A 141 26.14 -4.71 -44.51
C SER A 141 27.26 -5.24 -45.43
N ASN A 142 28.41 -4.55 -45.49
CA ASN A 142 29.58 -4.95 -46.27
C ASN A 142 30.65 -5.69 -45.45
N THR A 143 30.35 -6.07 -44.20
CA THR A 143 31.31 -6.78 -43.33
C THR A 143 31.16 -8.29 -43.52
N LEU A 144 32.24 -8.98 -43.86
CA LEU A 144 32.26 -10.45 -43.98
C LEU A 144 31.80 -11.11 -42.66
N PRO A 145 31.19 -12.31 -42.70
CA PRO A 145 30.78 -13.03 -41.49
C PRO A 145 31.98 -13.24 -40.56
N VAL A 146 32.00 -12.54 -39.42
CA VAL A 146 33.05 -12.73 -38.41
C VAL A 146 32.67 -13.94 -37.56
N HIS A 147 33.48 -15.00 -37.63
CA HIS A 147 33.31 -16.15 -36.74
C HIS A 147 33.54 -15.72 -35.28
N ILE A 148 32.64 -16.11 -34.39
CA ILE A 148 32.75 -15.79 -32.96
C ILE A 148 33.95 -16.57 -32.40
N THR A 149 34.98 -15.85 -31.98
CA THR A 149 36.13 -16.43 -31.27
C THR A 149 35.75 -16.83 -29.84
N ASP A 150 36.43 -17.82 -29.28
CA ASP A 150 36.17 -18.28 -27.90
C ASP A 150 36.36 -17.18 -26.86
N ALA A 151 37.26 -16.23 -27.10
CA ALA A 151 37.41 -15.04 -26.27
C ALA A 151 36.12 -14.19 -26.22
N THR A 152 35.44 -14.06 -27.36
CA THR A 152 34.15 -13.34 -27.45
C THR A 152 33.08 -14.11 -26.70
N ARG A 153 33.02 -15.44 -26.85
CA ARG A 153 32.07 -16.30 -26.13
C ARG A 153 32.25 -16.21 -24.60
N LYS A 154 33.49 -16.24 -24.12
CA LYS A 154 33.82 -16.09 -22.69
C LYS A 154 33.47 -14.69 -22.15
N ARG A 155 33.68 -13.64 -22.94
CA ARG A 155 33.28 -12.28 -22.55
C ARG A 155 31.76 -12.17 -22.42
N GLU A 156 31.01 -12.71 -23.38
CA GLU A 156 29.55 -12.68 -23.35
C GLU A 156 28.95 -13.48 -22.19
N SER A 157 29.52 -14.64 -21.87
CA SER A 157 29.06 -15.42 -20.71
C SER A 157 29.35 -14.70 -19.40
N ALA A 158 30.51 -14.04 -19.26
CA ALA A 158 30.83 -13.21 -18.09
C ALA A 158 29.87 -12.01 -17.94
N ILE A 159 29.53 -11.34 -19.04
CA ILE A 159 28.55 -10.23 -19.04
C ILE A 159 27.16 -10.75 -18.61
N ARG A 160 26.70 -11.87 -19.16
CA ARG A 160 25.43 -12.50 -18.77
C ARG A 160 25.40 -12.84 -17.29
N TYR A 161 26.44 -13.52 -16.80
CA TYR A 161 26.58 -13.87 -15.38
C TYR A 161 26.55 -12.62 -14.48
N SER A 162 27.28 -11.56 -14.85
CA SER A 162 27.26 -10.30 -14.10
C SER A 162 25.88 -9.64 -14.08
N GLN A 163 25.14 -9.68 -15.19
CA GLN A 163 23.79 -9.12 -15.26
C GLN A 163 22.79 -9.94 -14.45
N ASP A 164 22.88 -11.26 -14.47
CA ASP A 164 21.95 -12.12 -13.74
C ASP A 164 22.19 -12.03 -12.23
N ASN A 165 23.45 -11.97 -11.77
CA ASN A 165 23.76 -11.68 -10.37
C ASN A 165 23.22 -10.33 -9.91
N LYS A 166 23.25 -9.30 -10.77
CA LYS A 166 22.65 -8.00 -10.47
C LYS A 166 21.13 -8.12 -10.29
N LYS A 167 20.45 -8.81 -11.22
CA LYS A 167 19.00 -9.05 -11.13
C LYS A 167 18.62 -9.84 -9.89
N GLU A 168 19.44 -10.80 -9.47
CA GLU A 168 19.19 -11.58 -8.26
C GLU A 168 19.24 -10.72 -7.00
N ARG A 169 20.26 -9.87 -6.86
CA ARG A 169 20.33 -8.88 -5.77
C ARG A 169 19.13 -7.93 -5.78
N ASP A 170 18.73 -7.45 -6.96
CA ASP A 170 17.56 -6.58 -7.10
C ASP A 170 16.25 -7.32 -6.71
N LYS A 171 16.12 -8.61 -7.05
CA LYS A 171 14.98 -9.46 -6.65
C LYS A 171 14.94 -9.65 -5.13
N GLU A 172 16.08 -9.86 -4.49
CA GLU A 172 16.15 -9.99 -3.04
C GLU A 172 15.69 -8.70 -2.33
N GLY A 173 16.13 -7.54 -2.81
CA GLY A 173 15.67 -6.23 -2.33
C GLY A 173 14.16 -6.04 -2.48
N ASN A 174 13.60 -6.40 -3.64
CA ASN A 174 12.17 -6.35 -3.89
C ASN A 174 11.38 -7.30 -2.97
N ASN A 175 11.87 -8.52 -2.77
CA ASN A 175 11.26 -9.50 -1.87
C ASN A 175 11.25 -9.00 -0.42
N TRP A 176 12.32 -8.35 0.03
CA TRP A 176 12.38 -7.73 1.36
C TRP A 176 11.35 -6.60 1.50
N LEU A 177 11.25 -5.73 0.50
CA LEU A 177 10.29 -4.63 0.50
C LEU A 177 8.84 -5.15 0.55
N GLU A 178 8.54 -6.22 -0.20
CA GLU A 178 7.22 -6.83 -0.18
C GLU A 178 6.88 -7.45 1.18
N LYS A 179 7.84 -8.17 1.78
CA LYS A 179 7.70 -8.70 3.15
C LYS A 179 7.47 -7.57 4.16
N HIS A 180 8.21 -6.48 4.04
CA HIS A 180 8.06 -5.32 4.92
C HIS A 180 6.68 -4.67 4.75
N LYS A 181 6.24 -4.44 3.51
CA LYS A 181 4.91 -3.90 3.19
C LYS A 181 3.78 -4.77 3.78
N LYS A 182 3.88 -6.10 3.65
CA LYS A 182 2.93 -7.05 4.25
C LYS A 182 2.88 -6.91 5.78
N LYS A 183 4.03 -6.78 6.44
CA LYS A 183 4.10 -6.55 7.91
C LYS A 183 3.46 -5.22 8.31
N CYS A 184 3.76 -4.12 7.61
CA CYS A 184 3.15 -2.82 7.88
C CYS A 184 1.63 -2.84 7.67
N GLN A 185 1.13 -3.53 6.64
CA GLN A 185 -0.31 -3.67 6.41
C GLN A 185 -0.98 -4.48 7.52
N ALA A 186 -0.36 -5.57 7.99
CA ALA A 186 -0.87 -6.36 9.11
C ALA A 186 -0.95 -5.52 10.40
N LEU A 187 0.10 -4.76 10.70
CA LEU A 187 0.11 -3.84 11.84
C LEU A 187 -0.98 -2.77 11.69
N HIS A 188 -1.09 -2.14 10.52
CA HIS A 188 -2.10 -1.12 10.25
C HIS A 188 -3.53 -1.65 10.45
N LYS A 189 -3.81 -2.90 10.03
CA LYS A 189 -5.11 -3.55 10.28
C LYS A 189 -5.39 -3.70 11.77
N SER A 190 -4.42 -4.20 12.54
CA SER A 190 -4.57 -4.40 13.99
C SER A 190 -4.71 -3.08 14.77
N VAL A 191 -3.93 -2.07 14.39
CA VAL A 191 -4.02 -0.72 14.99
C VAL A 191 -5.37 -0.10 14.67
N ASN A 192 -5.82 -0.17 13.42
CA ASN A 192 -7.13 0.37 13.03
C ASN A 192 -8.28 -0.36 13.73
N SER A 193 -8.24 -1.69 13.86
CA SER A 193 -9.31 -2.42 14.55
C SER A 193 -9.39 -2.02 16.02
N ARG A 194 -8.23 -1.83 16.67
CA ARG A 194 -8.19 -1.37 18.06
C ARG A 194 -8.66 0.07 18.20
N ALA A 195 -8.24 0.96 17.32
CA ALA A 195 -8.68 2.35 17.31
C ALA A 195 -10.20 2.44 17.15
N LYS A 196 -10.77 1.68 16.21
CA LYS A 196 -12.24 1.59 16.01
C LYS A 196 -12.98 1.06 17.24
N ALA A 197 -12.42 0.08 17.95
CA ALA A 197 -13.03 -0.46 19.15
C ALA A 197 -13.01 0.52 20.33
N LEU A 198 -12.04 1.45 20.33
CA LEU A 198 -11.92 2.50 21.34
C LEU A 198 -12.64 3.80 20.95
N ASP A 199 -13.14 3.91 19.72
CA ASP A 199 -13.89 5.06 19.25
C ASP A 199 -15.34 4.97 19.76
N PRO A 200 -15.81 5.92 20.58
CA PRO A 200 -17.21 5.96 20.99
C PRO A 200 -18.15 6.20 19.80
N HIS A 201 -17.65 6.81 18.71
CA HIS A 201 -18.43 7.17 17.55
C HIS A 201 -18.35 6.07 16.47
N ARG A 202 -19.50 5.69 15.93
CA ARG A 202 -19.56 4.77 14.77
C ARG A 202 -19.30 5.55 13.49
N SER A 203 -18.49 4.98 12.60
CA SER A 203 -18.31 5.54 11.26
C SER A 203 -19.62 5.58 10.49
N LEU A 204 -19.86 6.67 9.74
CA LEU A 204 -21.04 6.84 8.89
C LEU A 204 -21.27 5.65 7.95
N LYS A 205 -20.20 5.09 7.38
CA LYS A 205 -20.27 3.93 6.46
C LYS A 205 -20.81 2.67 7.13
N GLU A 206 -20.52 2.48 8.41
CA GLU A 206 -21.01 1.35 9.21
C GLU A 206 -22.47 1.59 9.63
N ALA A 207 -22.78 2.80 10.11
CA ALA A 207 -24.12 3.22 10.50
C ALA A 207 -25.13 3.17 9.34
N GLN A 208 -24.73 3.55 8.12
CA GLN A 208 -25.62 3.54 6.95
C GLN A 208 -26.19 2.14 6.67
N LYS A 209 -25.36 1.09 6.78
CA LYS A 209 -25.79 -0.29 6.53
C LYS A 209 -26.79 -0.77 7.57
N GLU A 210 -26.56 -0.46 8.84
CA GLU A 210 -27.48 -0.81 9.92
C GLU A 210 -28.81 -0.07 9.79
N LYS A 211 -28.78 1.23 9.50
CA LYS A 211 -29.98 2.04 9.28
C LYS A 211 -30.80 1.56 8.10
N ALA A 212 -30.16 1.15 7.00
CA ALA A 212 -30.85 0.56 5.86
C ALA A 212 -31.60 -0.71 6.26
N LYS A 213 -30.96 -1.63 7.00
CA LYS A 213 -31.60 -2.86 7.50
C LYS A 213 -32.77 -2.56 8.44
N GLN A 214 -32.62 -1.58 9.33
CA GLN A 214 -33.70 -1.16 10.21
C GLN A 214 -34.88 -0.63 9.40
N ASN A 215 -34.64 0.18 8.38
CA ASN A 215 -35.70 0.71 7.53
C ASN A 215 -36.48 -0.40 6.82
N TRP A 216 -35.80 -1.44 6.30
CA TRP A 216 -36.47 -2.60 5.72
C TRP A 216 -37.38 -3.35 6.70
N ARG A 217 -36.92 -3.53 7.95
CA ARG A 217 -37.74 -4.14 9.01
C ARG A 217 -38.96 -3.29 9.31
N ASN A 218 -38.76 -1.99 9.51
CA ASN A 218 -39.83 -1.04 9.78
C ASN A 218 -40.86 -1.01 8.63
N ILE A 219 -40.43 -1.04 7.37
CA ILE A 219 -41.32 -1.11 6.20
C ILE A 219 -42.15 -2.39 6.24
N THR A 220 -41.51 -3.51 6.56
CA THR A 220 -42.19 -4.82 6.64
C THR A 220 -43.23 -4.83 7.76
N GLU A 221 -42.89 -4.31 8.94
CA GLU A 221 -43.80 -4.18 10.08
C GLU A 221 -44.98 -3.27 9.76
N ARG A 222 -44.70 -2.06 9.24
CA ARG A 222 -45.75 -1.12 8.79
C ARG A 222 -46.68 -1.72 7.75
N THR A 223 -46.16 -2.51 6.82
CA THR A 223 -46.99 -3.17 5.81
C THR A 223 -47.91 -4.21 6.43
N LYS A 224 -47.46 -4.92 7.47
CA LYS A 224 -48.30 -5.88 8.21
C LYS A 224 -49.36 -5.17 9.06
N GLU A 225 -48.98 -4.10 9.75
CA GLU A 225 -49.91 -3.27 10.52
C GLU A 225 -50.99 -2.69 9.62
N TYR A 226 -50.60 -2.09 8.50
CA TYR A 226 -51.54 -1.55 7.51
C TYR A 226 -52.51 -2.60 6.97
N ARG A 227 -52.03 -3.83 6.71
CA ARG A 227 -52.92 -4.93 6.29
C ARG A 227 -53.92 -5.32 7.38
N LYS A 228 -53.49 -5.41 8.63
CA LYS A 228 -54.38 -5.70 9.76
C LYS A 228 -55.43 -4.61 9.96
N GLU A 229 -55.05 -3.34 9.83
CA GLU A 229 -55.99 -2.20 9.90
C GLU A 229 -57.04 -2.29 8.78
N LEU A 230 -56.63 -2.64 7.56
CA LEU A 230 -57.57 -2.85 6.45
C LEU A 230 -58.53 -4.02 6.72
N GLU A 231 -58.05 -5.14 7.27
CA GLU A 231 -58.90 -6.28 7.64
C GLU A 231 -59.91 -5.89 8.73
N GLU A 232 -59.46 -5.14 9.75
CA GLU A 232 -60.34 -4.63 10.82
C GLU A 232 -61.40 -3.67 10.26
N MET A 233 -61.01 -2.75 9.38
CA MET A 233 -61.95 -1.86 8.69
C MET A 233 -62.99 -2.63 7.89
N GLN A 234 -62.57 -3.65 7.13
CA GLN A 234 -63.48 -4.52 6.38
C GLN A 234 -64.44 -5.27 7.30
N LEU A 235 -63.97 -5.77 8.44
CA LEU A 235 -64.82 -6.42 9.44
C LEU A 235 -65.85 -5.45 10.03
N ARG A 236 -65.42 -4.24 10.42
CA ARG A 236 -66.34 -3.19 10.94
C ARG A 236 -67.42 -2.83 9.92
N VAL A 237 -67.04 -2.74 8.65
CA VAL A 237 -67.93 -2.47 7.54
C VAL A 237 -68.92 -3.61 7.29
N LYS A 238 -68.49 -4.88 7.38
CA LYS A 238 -69.40 -6.04 7.25
C LYS A 238 -70.36 -6.17 8.43
N ASN A 239 -69.90 -5.89 9.65
CA ASN A 239 -70.70 -6.02 10.87
C ASN A 239 -71.73 -4.89 11.04
N ARG A 240 -71.52 -3.72 10.43
CA ARG A 240 -72.55 -2.69 10.28
C ARG A 240 -73.32 -2.96 9.00
N PRO A 241 -74.55 -3.51 9.05
CA PRO A 241 -75.36 -3.63 7.85
C PRO A 241 -75.54 -2.24 7.25
N TYR A 242 -75.18 -2.09 5.98
CA TYR A 242 -75.38 -0.85 5.26
C TYR A 242 -76.88 -0.51 5.27
N LEU A 243 -77.20 0.77 5.50
CA LEU A 243 -78.56 1.31 5.28
C LEU A 243 -78.95 1.33 3.79
N PHE A 244 -78.10 0.82 2.91
CA PHE A 244 -78.27 0.79 1.47
C PHE A 244 -78.24 -0.66 1.00
N GLU A 245 -79.17 -0.99 0.11
CA GLU A 245 -79.35 -2.29 -0.52
C GLU A 245 -78.05 -2.73 -1.22
N GLN A 246 -77.54 -3.91 -0.87
CA GLN A 246 -76.44 -4.52 -1.63
C GLN A 246 -77.01 -4.96 -2.99
N VAL A 247 -76.70 -4.21 -4.04
CA VAL A 247 -77.02 -4.60 -5.42
C VAL A 247 -76.12 -5.80 -5.77
N THR A 248 -76.62 -7.00 -5.51
CA THR A 248 -76.01 -8.24 -5.97
C THR A 248 -76.14 -8.31 -7.50
N LYS A 249 -75.01 -8.48 -8.19
CA LYS A 249 -74.97 -8.87 -9.61
C LYS A 249 -74.92 -10.38 -9.74
#